data_AF-A0AAD9ETI8-F1
#
_entry.id   AF-A0AAD9ETI8-F1
#
_cell.length_a   1.000
_cell.length_b   1.000
_cell.length_c   1.000
_cell.angle_alpha   90.00
_cell.angle_beta   90.00
_cell.angle_gamma   90.00
#
_symmetry.space_group_name_H-M   'P 1'
#
loop_
_entity.id
_entity.type
_entity.pdbx_description
1 polymer ?
#
loop_
_entity_poly.entity_id
_entity_poly.type
_entity_poly.pdbx_seq_one_letter_code
_entity_poly.pdbx_strand_id
1 'polypeptide(L)'
;MIVKVQYRNQKKYIKIPEACFDIFITEVKERFSIPVDNILSVEDETGTKVDDYAFPDLLTTSGICFVIKDELNDSGGTDTLSVTLKSSSENDFYSGTLKRFRKEEEALQGPQAKNENALGIVALFPSLKDPHGKTGYEHFYDGQKGGGFLAWRLKSVQRATRLPVRSKDSRIEENGCPMLRREIGHCDDHPDEQRFKELISVMNHTNDREVIMKKMRHTGI
;
A
#
# COMPACT_ATOMS: atom_id res chain seq x y z
N MET A 1 16.87 -10.63 29.87
CA MET A 1 15.70 -10.14 30.62
C MET A 1 14.51 -11.07 30.35
N ILE A 2 13.53 -11.18 31.26
CA ILE A 2 12.34 -12.01 31.06
C ILE A 2 11.12 -11.10 31.10
N VAL A 3 10.25 -11.22 30.09
CA VAL A 3 9.05 -10.39 29.94
C VAL A 3 7.81 -11.26 29.85
N LYS A 4 6.69 -10.73 30.34
CA LYS A 4 5.38 -11.38 30.17
C LYS A 4 4.74 -10.86 28.90
N VAL A 5 4.33 -11.79 28.04
CA VAL A 5 3.71 -11.47 26.75
C VAL A 5 2.41 -12.22 26.61
N GLN A 6 1.38 -11.50 26.15
CA GLN A 6 0.09 -12.05 25.77
C GLN A 6 -0.10 -11.93 24.26
N TYR A 7 -0.48 -13.02 23.61
CA TYR A 7 -0.94 -13.01 22.23
C TYR A 7 -2.22 -13.85 22.14
N ARG A 8 -3.30 -13.24 21.62
CA ARG A 8 -4.65 -13.84 21.62
C ARG A 8 -5.05 -14.28 23.05
N ASN A 9 -5.36 -15.56 23.23
CA ASN A 9 -5.73 -16.16 24.52
C ASN A 9 -4.56 -16.87 25.22
N GLN A 10 -3.32 -16.64 24.80
CA GLN A 10 -2.14 -17.28 25.38
C GLN A 10 -1.22 -16.25 26.05
N LYS A 11 -0.71 -16.60 27.24
CA LYS A 11 0.31 -15.83 27.96
C LYS A 11 1.56 -16.67 28.10
N LYS A 12 2.72 -16.11 27.77
CA LYS A 12 4.03 -16.76 27.92
C LYS A 12 5.05 -15.78 28.46
N TYR A 13 6.04 -16.31 29.16
CA TYR A 13 7.25 -15.56 29.49
C TYR A 13 8.27 -15.76 28.37
N ILE A 14 8.80 -14.65 27.85
CA ILE A 14 9.80 -14.66 26.79
C ILE A 14 11.10 -14.11 27.37
N LYS A 15 12.20 -14.81 27.11
CA LYS A 15 13.54 -14.39 27.50
C LYS A 15 14.18 -13.66 26.32
N ILE A 16 14.53 -12.40 26.53
CA ILE A 16 15.18 -11.56 25.52
C ILE A 16 16.61 -11.29 25.98
N PRO A 17 17.63 -11.42 25.11
CA PRO A 17 19.03 -11.16 25.48
C PRO A 17 19.28 -9.67 25.77
N GLU A 18 18.65 -8.78 25.01
CA GLU A 18 18.88 -7.34 25.04
C GLU A 18 17.54 -6.57 25.00
N ALA A 19 17.51 -5.36 25.56
CA ALA A 19 16.34 -4.48 25.57
C ALA A 19 16.12 -3.80 24.21
N CYS A 20 15.99 -4.60 23.15
CA CYS A 20 15.80 -4.15 21.78
C CYS A 20 14.44 -4.63 21.26
N PHE A 21 13.68 -3.70 20.67
CA PHE A 21 12.34 -3.97 20.17
C PHE A 21 12.33 -4.99 19.03
N ASP A 22 13.29 -4.93 18.10
CA ASP A 22 13.36 -5.87 16.97
C ASP A 22 13.64 -7.32 17.42
N ILE A 23 14.55 -7.48 18.38
CA ILE A 23 14.88 -8.77 18.98
C ILE A 23 13.66 -9.31 19.71
N PHE A 24 12.94 -8.45 20.44
CA PHE A 24 11.70 -8.80 21.11
C PHE A 24 10.65 -9.32 20.12
N ILE A 25 10.36 -8.58 19.04
CA ILE A 25 9.39 -8.99 18.03
C ILE A 25 9.78 -10.32 17.38
N THR A 26 11.06 -10.52 17.10
CA THR A 26 11.57 -11.77 16.51
C THR A 26 11.33 -12.97 17.45
N GLU A 27 11.68 -12.83 18.73
CA GLU A 27 11.43 -13.86 19.75
C GLU A 27 9.94 -14.13 19.95
N VAL A 28 9.10 -13.08 19.96
CA VAL A 28 7.64 -13.22 20.04
C VAL A 28 7.11 -14.04 18.87
N LYS A 29 7.54 -13.72 17.64
CA LYS A 29 7.10 -14.43 16.44
C LYS A 29 7.48 -15.90 16.50
N GLU A 30 8.69 -16.21 16.91
CA GLU A 30 9.15 -17.60 17.08
C GLU A 30 8.34 -18.34 18.16
N ARG A 31 8.19 -17.74 19.36
CA ARG A 31 7.57 -18.37 20.54
C ARG A 31 6.07 -18.60 20.42
N PHE A 32 5.39 -17.80 19.60
CA PHE A 32 3.97 -17.93 19.31
C PHE A 32 3.70 -18.54 17.93
N SER A 33 4.77 -18.95 17.20
CA SER A 33 4.67 -19.51 15.84
C SER A 33 3.92 -18.59 14.87
N ILE A 34 4.15 -17.28 15.01
CA ILE A 34 3.58 -16.25 14.16
C ILE A 34 4.44 -16.15 12.88
N PRO A 35 3.85 -16.07 11.69
CA PRO A 35 4.56 -15.83 10.45
C PRO A 35 5.46 -14.58 10.51
N VAL A 36 6.66 -14.67 9.93
CA VAL A 36 7.65 -13.58 9.95
C VAL A 36 7.11 -12.32 9.25
N ASP A 37 6.25 -12.50 8.26
CA ASP A 37 5.67 -11.42 7.45
C ASP A 37 4.54 -10.65 8.16
N ASN A 38 4.07 -11.13 9.32
CA ASN A 38 3.00 -10.44 10.04
C ASN A 38 3.53 -9.15 10.70
N ILE A 39 2.82 -8.05 10.47
CA ILE A 39 3.03 -6.80 11.20
C ILE A 39 2.32 -6.94 12.55
N LEU A 40 3.05 -6.66 13.63
CA LEU A 40 2.55 -6.79 14.99
C LEU A 40 2.58 -5.42 15.65
N SER A 41 1.52 -5.08 16.37
CA SER A 41 1.54 -3.98 17.32
C SER A 41 1.72 -4.52 18.73
N VAL A 42 2.47 -3.75 19.52
CA VAL A 42 2.73 -4.04 20.91
C VAL A 42 1.99 -3.00 21.72
N GLU A 43 1.15 -3.47 22.63
CA GLU A 43 0.45 -2.64 23.61
C GLU A 43 0.82 -3.09 25.02
N ASP A 44 0.55 -2.26 26.01
CA ASP A 44 0.55 -2.68 27.41
C ASP A 44 -0.78 -3.35 27.79
N GLU A 45 -0.96 -3.67 29.07
CA GLU A 45 -2.21 -4.23 29.58
C GLU A 45 -3.38 -3.23 29.66
N THR A 46 -3.08 -1.93 29.54
CA THR A 46 -4.08 -0.85 29.51
C THR A 46 -4.58 -0.55 28.09
N GLY A 47 -3.94 -1.10 27.06
CA GLY A 47 -4.22 -0.86 25.65
C GLY A 47 -3.43 0.32 25.05
N THR A 48 -2.41 0.81 25.76
CA THR A 48 -1.51 1.87 25.29
C THR A 48 -0.48 1.27 24.35
N LYS A 49 -0.37 1.81 23.12
CA LYS A 49 0.66 1.39 22.16
C LYS A 49 2.06 1.68 22.70
N VAL A 50 2.94 0.71 22.55
CA VAL A 50 4.34 0.79 22.98
C VAL A 50 5.20 1.06 21.76
N ASP A 51 5.81 2.24 21.76
CA ASP A 51 6.79 2.62 20.74
C ASP A 51 8.13 1.91 20.96
N ASP A 52 8.89 1.78 19.87
CA ASP A 52 10.23 1.20 19.82
C ASP A 52 11.22 1.90 20.77
N TYR A 53 11.17 3.24 20.85
CA TYR A 53 12.03 4.03 21.74
C TYR A 53 11.62 3.92 23.22
N ALA A 54 10.34 3.67 23.51
CA ALA A 54 9.83 3.58 24.87
C ALA A 54 9.97 2.16 25.46
N PHE A 55 10.06 1.15 24.60
CA PHE A 55 10.16 -0.26 25.01
C PHE A 55 11.30 -0.55 26.02
N PRO A 56 12.54 -0.06 25.85
CA PRO A 56 13.63 -0.32 26.79
C PRO A 56 13.34 0.21 28.20
N ASP A 57 12.70 1.37 28.28
CA ASP A 57 12.34 2.01 29.56
C ASP A 57 11.22 1.23 30.26
N LEU A 58 10.24 0.75 29.50
CA LEU A 58 9.14 -0.08 30.02
C LEU A 58 9.63 -1.43 30.56
N LEU A 59 10.70 -2.00 29.99
CA LEU A 59 11.31 -3.23 30.52
C LEU A 59 11.91 -3.05 31.93
N THR A 60 12.25 -1.82 32.30
CA THR A 60 12.76 -1.50 33.64
C THR A 60 11.63 -1.54 34.68
N THR A 61 10.38 -1.41 34.24
CA THR A 61 9.20 -1.44 35.12
C THR A 61 8.82 -2.89 35.43
N SER A 62 8.89 -3.27 36.71
CA SER A 62 8.54 -4.63 37.14
C SER A 62 7.06 -4.91 36.93
N GLY A 63 6.75 -6.05 36.30
CA GLY A 63 5.38 -6.57 36.22
C GLY A 63 4.59 -6.20 34.96
N ILE A 64 5.17 -5.42 34.04
CA ILE A 64 4.54 -5.09 32.76
C ILE A 64 4.26 -6.35 31.94
N CYS A 65 3.06 -6.38 31.34
CA CYS A 65 2.63 -7.40 30.40
C CYS A 65 2.41 -6.76 29.03
N PHE A 66 3.18 -7.19 28.03
CA PHE A 66 2.98 -6.74 26.66
C PHE A 66 1.89 -7.56 25.97
N VAL A 67 0.93 -6.89 25.36
CA VAL A 67 -0.14 -7.47 24.57
C VAL A 67 0.21 -7.30 23.10
N ILE A 68 0.37 -8.42 22.40
CA ILE A 68 0.68 -8.46 20.97
C ILE A 68 -0.64 -8.57 20.21
N LYS A 69 -0.83 -7.67 19.26
CA LYS A 69 -1.95 -7.72 18.32
C LYS A 69 -1.40 -7.90 16.91
N ASP A 70 -2.10 -8.72 16.13
CA ASP A 70 -1.89 -8.73 14.69
C ASP A 70 -2.35 -7.35 14.19
N GLU A 71 -1.44 -6.53 13.68
CA GLU A 71 -1.85 -5.49 12.76
C GLU A 71 -2.21 -6.22 11.47
N LEU A 72 -3.45 -6.71 11.44
CA LEU A 72 -4.12 -6.90 10.16
C LEU A 72 -3.86 -5.61 9.40
N ASN A 73 -3.42 -5.71 8.15
CA ASN A 73 -3.49 -4.60 7.20
C ASN A 73 -4.97 -4.28 6.90
N ASP A 74 -5.78 -4.15 7.95
CA ASP A 74 -7.16 -3.75 7.99
C ASP A 74 -7.16 -2.27 8.34
N SER A 75 -6.97 -1.46 7.31
CA SER A 75 -7.40 -0.08 7.36
C SER A 75 -8.93 -0.06 7.46
N GLY A 76 -9.48 -0.13 8.67
CA GLY A 76 -10.87 0.22 8.94
C GLY A 76 -11.58 -0.63 9.98
N GLY A 77 -11.51 -0.24 11.25
CA GLY A 77 -12.34 -0.84 12.29
C GLY A 77 -12.48 0.04 13.52
N THR A 78 -13.19 1.16 13.40
CA THR A 78 -13.77 1.81 14.58
C THR A 78 -15.02 1.06 15.01
N ASP A 79 -14.91 0.39 16.14
CA ASP A 79 -15.85 0.27 17.24
C ASP A 79 -17.29 -0.24 17.05
N THR A 80 -17.57 -1.28 17.87
CA THR A 80 -18.87 -1.78 18.38
C THR A 80 -19.72 -2.47 17.32
N LEU A 81 -20.09 -3.74 17.48
CA LEU A 81 -21.08 -4.22 18.44
C LEU A 81 -20.86 -5.71 18.77
N SER A 82 -20.97 -6.02 20.05
CA SER A 82 -21.16 -7.36 20.60
C SER A 82 -22.42 -8.03 20.07
N VAL A 83 -22.33 -9.20 19.43
CA VAL A 83 -23.39 -10.23 19.45
C VAL A 83 -22.77 -11.63 19.41
N THR A 84 -22.96 -12.33 20.53
CA THR A 84 -22.89 -13.78 20.72
C THR A 84 -23.50 -14.56 19.56
N LEU A 85 -22.89 -15.67 19.10
CA LEU A 85 -23.60 -16.93 18.82
C LEU A 85 -22.64 -18.11 18.57
N LYS A 86 -23.18 -19.28 18.89
CA LYS A 86 -22.56 -20.57 19.18
C LYS A 86 -22.28 -21.42 17.94
N SER A 87 -21.36 -22.37 18.17
CA SER A 87 -21.36 -23.79 17.81
C SER A 87 -21.08 -24.24 16.37
N SER A 88 -20.06 -25.11 16.31
CA SER A 88 -20.05 -26.46 15.73
C SER A 88 -20.20 -26.60 14.21
N SER A 89 -19.14 -27.09 13.56
CA SER A 89 -19.17 -28.39 12.89
C SER A 89 -17.81 -28.65 12.24
N GLU A 90 -17.26 -29.82 12.51
CA GLU A 90 -16.19 -30.46 11.75
C GLU A 90 -16.54 -30.53 10.26
N ASN A 91 -15.52 -30.47 9.40
CA ASN A 91 -15.43 -31.25 8.16
C ASN A 91 -13.96 -31.38 7.77
N ASP A 92 -13.46 -32.60 7.90
CA ASP A 92 -12.20 -33.07 7.35
C ASP A 92 -12.22 -33.11 5.82
N PHE A 93 -11.00 -33.15 5.26
CA PHE A 93 -10.58 -34.00 4.13
C PHE A 93 -10.04 -33.27 2.89
N TYR A 94 -8.86 -33.76 2.52
CA TYR A 94 -7.89 -33.19 1.59
C TYR A 94 -8.28 -33.28 0.11
N SER A 95 -7.55 -32.46 -0.65
CA SER A 95 -7.15 -32.66 -2.05
C SER A 95 -8.09 -32.08 -3.10
N GLY A 96 -7.60 -31.06 -3.79
CA GLY A 96 -8.26 -30.57 -5.00
C GLY A 96 -7.70 -29.26 -5.51
N THR A 97 -6.61 -29.35 -6.26
CA THR A 97 -6.25 -28.41 -7.33
C THR A 97 -6.04 -26.94 -6.96
N LEU A 98 -4.77 -26.67 -6.68
CA LEU A 98 -4.02 -25.44 -6.93
C LEU A 98 -4.18 -24.91 -8.38
N LYS A 99 -5.39 -24.55 -8.83
CA LYS A 99 -5.67 -23.88 -10.12
C LYS A 99 -7.00 -23.12 -10.10
N ARG A 100 -7.05 -21.98 -9.39
CA ARG A 100 -7.82 -20.74 -9.71
C ARG A 100 -8.05 -19.91 -8.43
N PHE A 101 -7.08 -19.10 -8.04
CA PHE A 101 -7.36 -17.95 -7.16
C PHE A 101 -6.66 -16.71 -7.70
N ARG A 102 -7.18 -16.22 -8.83
CA ARG A 102 -6.90 -14.87 -9.33
C ARG A 102 -8.12 -13.95 -9.14
N LYS A 103 -8.97 -14.20 -8.14
CA LYS A 103 -10.24 -13.47 -7.98
C LYS A 103 -10.72 -13.18 -6.55
N GLU A 104 -9.94 -13.46 -5.50
CA GLU A 104 -10.44 -13.25 -4.12
C GLU A 104 -9.77 -12.11 -3.36
N GLU A 105 -8.60 -11.60 -3.78
CA GLU A 105 -8.03 -10.39 -3.17
C GLU A 105 -8.70 -9.09 -3.68
N GLU A 106 -9.45 -9.17 -4.78
CA GLU A 106 -10.37 -8.09 -5.19
C GLU A 106 -11.69 -8.09 -4.39
N ALA A 107 -11.93 -9.10 -3.53
CA ALA A 107 -13.19 -9.28 -2.83
C ALA A 107 -13.29 -8.49 -1.51
N LEU A 108 -12.20 -7.96 -0.96
CA LEU A 108 -12.24 -7.14 0.27
C LEU A 108 -12.65 -5.68 0.02
N GLN A 109 -12.93 -5.30 -1.23
CA GLN A 109 -13.49 -4.00 -1.58
C GLN A 109 -14.63 -4.16 -2.58
N GLY A 110 -15.65 -4.91 -2.16
CA GLY A 110 -16.86 -5.12 -2.93
C GLY A 110 -17.53 -3.80 -3.35
N PRO A 111 -18.43 -3.82 -4.35
CA PRO A 111 -19.16 -2.63 -4.78
C PRO A 111 -19.85 -1.90 -3.62
N GLN A 112 -20.30 -2.63 -2.60
CA GLN A 112 -20.93 -2.07 -1.42
C GLN A 112 -19.97 -1.18 -0.60
N ALA A 113 -18.78 -1.67 -0.25
CA ALA A 113 -17.79 -0.89 0.51
C ALA A 113 -17.38 0.41 -0.22
N LYS A 114 -17.31 0.36 -1.55
CA LYS A 114 -17.02 1.56 -2.37
C LYS A 114 -18.15 2.58 -2.34
N ASN A 115 -19.41 2.14 -2.29
CA ASN A 115 -20.56 3.02 -2.12
C ASN A 115 -20.57 3.66 -0.72
N GLU A 116 -20.31 2.88 0.33
CA GLU A 116 -20.23 3.36 1.71
C GLU A 116 -19.12 4.41 1.88
N ASN A 117 -17.95 4.17 1.26
CA ASN A 117 -16.87 5.15 1.23
C ASN A 117 -17.23 6.42 0.44
N ALA A 118 -17.91 6.30 -0.71
CA ALA A 118 -18.37 7.46 -1.47
C ALA A 118 -19.38 8.31 -0.69
N LEU A 119 -20.31 7.66 0.02
CA LEU A 119 -21.23 8.30 0.96
C LEU A 119 -20.48 9.00 2.10
N GLY A 120 -19.49 8.34 2.69
CA GLY A 120 -18.66 8.90 3.76
C GLY A 120 -17.93 10.18 3.33
N ILE A 121 -17.39 10.23 2.11
CA ILE A 121 -16.72 11.44 1.58
C ILE A 121 -17.68 12.62 1.53
N VAL A 122 -18.88 12.43 1.00
CA VAL A 122 -19.89 13.50 0.91
C VAL A 122 -20.43 13.89 2.30
N ALA A 123 -20.52 12.93 3.23
CA ALA A 123 -20.95 13.19 4.60
C ALA A 123 -19.93 14.02 5.38
N LEU A 124 -18.63 13.72 5.24
CA LEU A 124 -17.54 14.44 5.90
C LEU A 124 -17.24 15.78 5.22
N PHE A 125 -17.40 15.86 3.90
CA PHE A 125 -17.12 17.05 3.10
C PHE A 125 -18.33 17.42 2.22
N PRO A 126 -19.35 18.07 2.78
CA PRO A 126 -20.58 18.39 2.04
C PRO A 126 -20.36 19.26 0.79
N SER A 127 -19.30 20.06 0.76
CA SER A 127 -18.91 20.87 -0.41
C SER A 127 -18.49 20.04 -1.62
N LEU A 128 -18.12 18.77 -1.42
CA LEU A 128 -17.78 17.85 -2.48
C LEU A 128 -19.01 17.14 -3.07
N LYS A 129 -20.20 17.37 -2.53
CA LYS A 129 -21.44 16.79 -3.06
C LYS A 129 -21.70 17.33 -4.47
N ASP A 130 -21.92 16.44 -5.42
CA ASP A 130 -22.33 16.83 -6.77
C ASP A 130 -23.79 17.34 -6.75
N PRO A 131 -24.05 18.61 -7.12
CA PRO A 131 -25.41 19.15 -7.18
C PRO A 131 -26.29 18.48 -8.24
N HIS A 132 -25.69 17.85 -9.26
CA HIS A 132 -26.39 17.20 -10.36
C HIS A 132 -26.61 15.70 -10.13
N GLY A 133 -25.98 15.12 -9.10
CA GLY A 133 -26.15 13.73 -8.70
C GLY A 133 -27.45 13.50 -7.91
N LYS A 134 -28.07 12.33 -8.08
CA LYS A 134 -29.31 11.98 -7.37
C LYS A 134 -29.09 11.91 -5.86
N THR A 135 -27.94 11.41 -5.45
CA THR A 135 -27.48 11.30 -4.06
C THR A 135 -26.27 12.18 -3.80
N GLY A 136 -25.57 12.61 -4.86
CA GLY A 136 -24.46 13.56 -4.85
C GLY A 136 -23.10 12.91 -4.60
N TYR A 137 -23.03 11.58 -4.46
CA TYR A 137 -21.78 10.82 -4.31
C TYR A 137 -21.41 10.00 -5.55
N GLU A 138 -22.27 9.97 -6.58
CA GLU A 138 -22.13 9.07 -7.73
C GLU A 138 -20.85 9.32 -8.55
N HIS A 139 -20.31 10.54 -8.52
CA HIS A 139 -19.04 10.87 -9.17
C HIS A 139 -17.82 10.21 -8.47
N PHE A 140 -17.91 9.95 -7.16
CA PHE A 140 -16.90 9.19 -6.43
C PHE A 140 -17.00 7.70 -6.71
N TYR A 141 -18.20 7.16 -6.70
CA TYR A 141 -18.45 5.78 -7.11
C TYR A 141 -19.91 5.57 -7.54
N ASP A 142 -20.09 4.98 -8.71
CA ASP A 142 -21.39 4.56 -9.23
C ASP A 142 -21.46 3.03 -9.20
N GLY A 143 -22.24 2.49 -8.26
CA GLY A 143 -22.45 1.05 -8.10
C GLY A 143 -23.12 0.38 -9.30
N GLN A 144 -23.91 1.11 -10.11
CA GLN A 144 -24.57 0.55 -11.30
C GLN A 144 -23.57 0.37 -12.45
N LYS A 145 -22.65 1.31 -12.61
CA LYS A 145 -21.61 1.28 -13.65
C LYS A 145 -20.32 0.58 -13.20
N GLY A 146 -20.15 0.33 -11.90
CA GLY A 146 -18.91 -0.18 -11.32
C GLY A 146 -17.71 0.77 -11.52
N GLY A 147 -18.00 2.07 -11.68
CA GLY A 147 -17.05 3.10 -12.09
C GLY A 147 -16.99 4.28 -11.11
N GLY A 148 -16.19 5.29 -11.43
CA GLY A 148 -16.00 6.48 -10.59
C GLY A 148 -14.56 6.62 -10.08
N PHE A 149 -14.31 7.72 -9.39
CA PHE A 149 -12.97 8.06 -8.88
C PHE A 149 -12.39 6.98 -7.98
N LEU A 150 -13.18 6.44 -7.03
CA LEU A 150 -12.71 5.39 -6.11
C LEU A 150 -12.31 4.13 -6.87
N ALA A 151 -13.11 3.72 -7.86
CA ALA A 151 -12.80 2.55 -8.69
C ALA A 151 -11.48 2.72 -9.48
N TRP A 152 -11.23 3.90 -10.03
CA TRP A 152 -9.98 4.20 -10.74
C TRP A 152 -8.79 4.33 -9.79
N ARG A 153 -8.97 5.01 -8.67
CA ARG A 153 -7.88 5.30 -7.73
C ARG A 153 -7.40 4.04 -7.05
N LEU A 154 -8.31 3.18 -6.61
CA LEU A 154 -7.97 1.87 -6.05
C LEU A 154 -7.14 1.04 -7.04
N LYS A 155 -7.57 0.98 -8.31
CA LYS A 155 -6.82 0.27 -9.38
C LYS A 155 -5.43 0.85 -9.63
N SER A 156 -5.27 2.17 -9.54
CA SER A 156 -4.01 2.85 -9.90
C SER A 156 -3.03 2.93 -8.74
N VAL A 157 -3.52 3.15 -7.50
CA VAL A 157 -2.71 3.10 -6.28
C VAL A 157 -2.15 1.70 -6.10
N GLN A 158 -2.98 0.65 -6.24
CA GLN A 158 -2.52 -0.73 -6.17
C GLN A 158 -1.45 -1.06 -7.21
N ARG A 159 -1.46 -0.43 -8.39
CA ARG A 159 -0.40 -0.62 -9.40
C ARG A 159 0.89 0.09 -9.01
N ALA A 160 0.81 1.25 -8.36
CA ALA A 160 1.96 2.02 -7.91
C ALA A 160 2.64 1.42 -6.67
N THR A 161 1.87 0.75 -5.80
CA THR A 161 2.39 0.12 -4.57
C THR A 161 2.85 -1.31 -4.76
N ARG A 162 2.61 -1.92 -5.93
CA ARG A 162 3.20 -3.21 -6.30
C ARG A 162 4.70 -3.02 -6.49
N LEU A 163 5.49 -3.55 -5.55
CA LEU A 163 6.92 -3.71 -5.75
C LEU A 163 7.14 -4.52 -7.05
N PRO A 164 8.15 -4.17 -7.86
CA PRO A 164 8.47 -4.94 -9.06
C PRO A 164 8.88 -6.35 -8.63
N VAL A 165 7.98 -7.32 -8.81
CA VAL A 165 8.35 -8.73 -8.84
C VAL A 165 9.30 -8.87 -10.02
N ARG A 166 10.58 -9.14 -9.75
CA ARG A 166 11.57 -9.51 -10.77
C ARG A 166 11.15 -10.83 -11.39
N SER A 167 10.26 -10.77 -12.36
CA SER A 167 10.02 -11.86 -13.29
C SER A 167 11.27 -11.96 -14.17
N LYS A 168 12.00 -13.06 -14.06
CA LYS A 168 12.99 -13.46 -15.08
C LYS A 168 12.21 -13.82 -16.35
N ASP A 169 11.82 -12.82 -17.11
CA ASP A 169 11.45 -13.03 -18.50
C ASP A 169 12.01 -11.89 -19.34
N SER A 170 13.01 -12.23 -20.14
CA SER A 170 13.69 -11.35 -21.06
C SER A 170 12.80 -11.07 -22.25
N ARG A 171 12.22 -9.86 -22.30
CA ARG A 171 11.85 -9.12 -23.52
C ARG A 171 11.33 -7.75 -23.10
N ILE A 172 12.26 -6.82 -22.91
CA ILE A 172 11.94 -5.40 -22.75
C ILE A 172 11.65 -4.86 -24.15
N GLU A 173 10.37 -4.75 -24.52
CA GLU A 173 9.95 -3.73 -25.48
C GLU A 173 10.00 -2.40 -24.74
N GLU A 174 11.02 -1.61 -25.07
CA GLU A 174 11.32 -0.32 -24.48
C GLU A 174 10.39 0.75 -25.06
N ASN A 175 9.10 0.66 -24.75
CA ASN A 175 8.13 1.67 -25.15
C ASN A 175 7.81 2.61 -23.97
N GLY A 176 8.62 3.67 -23.89
CA GLY A 176 8.31 5.01 -23.39
C GLY A 176 7.26 5.16 -22.29
N CYS A 177 7.67 5.06 -21.03
CA CYS A 177 6.90 5.55 -19.89
C CYS A 177 7.61 6.79 -19.28
N PRO A 178 6.94 7.95 -19.11
CA PRO A 178 7.55 9.19 -18.63
C PRO A 178 8.23 9.11 -17.25
N MET A 179 7.91 8.07 -16.48
CA MET A 179 8.38 7.88 -15.10
C MET A 179 9.49 6.84 -14.95
N LEU A 180 9.94 6.18 -16.02
CA LEU A 180 11.06 5.25 -15.91
C LEU A 180 12.35 6.07 -15.76
N ARG A 181 13.12 5.83 -14.69
CA ARG A 181 14.50 6.33 -14.59
C ARG A 181 15.26 5.74 -15.78
N ARG A 182 15.59 6.57 -16.77
CA ARG A 182 16.58 6.21 -17.78
C ARG A 182 17.90 6.05 -17.03
N GLU A 183 18.42 4.83 -16.98
CA GLU A 183 19.83 4.66 -16.67
C GLU A 183 20.59 5.37 -17.80
N ILE A 184 21.24 6.47 -17.46
CA ILE A 184 22.15 7.14 -18.38
C ILE A 184 23.34 6.20 -18.45
N GLY A 185 23.35 5.34 -19.47
CA GLY A 185 24.55 4.60 -19.84
C GLY A 185 25.68 5.61 -19.96
N HIS A 186 26.75 5.38 -19.20
CA HIS A 186 27.97 6.18 -19.34
C HIS A 186 28.57 5.83 -20.70
N CYS A 187 28.17 6.56 -21.74
CA CYS A 187 28.94 6.62 -22.97
C CYS A 187 30.02 7.68 -22.73
N ASP A 188 31.27 7.25 -22.63
CA ASP A 188 32.47 8.09 -22.58
C ASP A 188 32.72 8.88 -23.88
N ASP A 189 31.79 8.88 -24.82
CA ASP A 189 31.80 9.75 -26.00
C ASP A 189 31.29 11.14 -25.57
N HIS A 190 32.10 11.90 -24.83
CA HIS A 190 31.87 13.33 -24.68
C HIS A 190 32.04 13.95 -26.08
N PRO A 191 30.97 14.45 -26.73
CA PRO A 191 31.10 14.99 -28.07
C PRO A 191 32.02 16.20 -28.02
N ASP A 192 33.00 16.26 -28.93
CA ASP A 192 33.93 17.38 -29.07
C ASP A 192 33.17 18.72 -28.99
N GLU A 193 33.75 19.72 -28.33
CA GLU A 193 33.09 21.01 -28.07
C GLU A 193 32.50 21.66 -29.33
N GLN A 194 33.13 21.42 -30.48
CA GLN A 194 32.67 21.88 -31.78
C GLN A 194 31.41 21.13 -32.28
N ARG A 195 31.34 19.81 -32.07
CA ARG A 195 30.14 18.99 -32.34
C ARG A 195 28.99 19.40 -31.43
N PHE A 196 29.29 19.69 -30.17
CA PHE A 196 28.29 20.18 -29.21
C PHE A 196 27.72 21.54 -29.65
N LYS A 197 28.60 22.45 -30.08
CA LYS A 197 28.19 23.77 -30.59
C LYS A 197 27.38 23.69 -31.88
N GLU A 198 27.74 22.76 -32.79
CA GLU A 198 26.95 22.45 -33.98
C GLU A 198 25.58 21.85 -33.63
N LEU A 199 25.50 20.90 -32.69
CA LEU A 199 24.24 20.30 -32.24
C LEU A 199 23.30 21.35 -31.61
N ILE A 200 23.84 22.20 -30.73
CA ILE A 200 23.10 23.30 -30.11
C ILE A 200 22.68 24.32 -31.19
N SER A 201 23.53 24.62 -32.17
CA SER A 201 23.19 25.50 -33.29
C SER A 201 22.09 24.92 -34.18
N VAL A 202 22.04 23.60 -34.36
CA VAL A 202 20.96 22.89 -35.06
C VAL A 202 19.66 22.92 -34.24
N MET A 203 19.77 22.84 -32.91
CA MET A 203 18.62 22.90 -31.99
C MET A 203 18.09 24.31 -31.77
N ASN A 204 18.85 25.35 -32.07
CA ASN A 204 18.40 26.73 -32.06
C ASN A 204 17.37 26.94 -33.18
N HIS A 205 16.11 26.67 -32.84
CA HIS A 205 14.97 27.08 -33.62
C HIS A 205 14.97 28.62 -33.66
N THR A 206 14.82 29.19 -34.85
CA THR A 206 14.71 30.63 -35.00
C THR A 206 13.54 31.12 -34.17
N ASN A 207 13.76 32.08 -33.27
CA ASN A 207 12.68 32.79 -32.57
C ASN A 207 11.91 33.76 -33.49
N ASP A 208 12.20 33.72 -34.79
CA ASP A 208 11.49 34.46 -35.82
C ASP A 208 10.09 33.87 -36.01
N ARG A 209 9.09 34.69 -35.66
CA ARG A 209 7.66 34.36 -35.69
C ARG A 209 7.21 33.88 -37.07
N GLU A 210 7.75 34.43 -38.15
CA GLU A 210 7.41 34.06 -39.53
C GLU A 210 7.79 32.60 -39.83
N VAL A 211 9.00 32.20 -39.41
CA VAL A 211 9.54 30.85 -39.61
C VAL A 211 8.79 29.83 -38.77
N ILE A 212 8.47 30.17 -37.51
CA ILE A 212 7.66 29.32 -36.63
C ILE A 212 6.27 29.09 -37.24
N MET A 213 5.58 30.15 -37.66
CA MET A 213 4.25 30.06 -38.27
C MET A 213 4.27 29.24 -39.56
N LYS A 214 5.33 29.36 -40.39
CA LYS A 214 5.49 28.56 -41.61
C LYS A 214 5.71 27.08 -41.30
N LYS A 215 6.50 26.76 -40.27
CA LYS A 215 6.73 25.38 -39.80
C LYS A 215 5.46 24.76 -39.24
N MET A 216 4.71 25.49 -38.41
CA MET A 216 3.42 25.05 -37.87
C MET A 216 2.41 24.69 -38.97
N ARG A 217 2.33 25.51 -40.03
CA ARG A 217 1.47 25.21 -41.18
C ARG A 217 1.87 23.94 -41.93
N HIS A 218 3.16 23.60 -41.97
CA HIS A 218 3.62 22.36 -42.60
C HIS A 218 3.41 21.12 -41.72
N THR A 219 3.45 21.28 -40.39
CA THR A 219 3.30 20.16 -39.44
C THR A 219 1.85 19.89 -39.02
N GLY A 220 0.86 20.58 -39.61
CA GLY A 220 -0.56 20.24 -39.53
C GLY A 220 -1.08 19.93 -38.12
N ILE A 221 -1.17 20.96 -37.28
CA ILE A 221 -2.08 20.98 -36.12
C ILE A 221 -3.25 21.88 -36.48
#